data_AF-A0A7J4QFY8-F1
#
_entry.id   AF-A0A7J4QFY8-F1
#
_cell.length_a   1.000
_cell.length_b   1.000
_cell.length_c   1.000
_cell.angle_alpha   90.00
_cell.angle_beta   90.00
_cell.angle_gamma   90.00
#
_symmetry.space_group_name_H-M   'P 1'
#
loop_
_entity.id
_entity.type
_entity.pdbx_description
1 polymer ?
#
loop_
_entity_poly.entity_id
_entity_poly.type
_entity_poly.pdbx_seq_one_letter_code
_entity_poly.pdbx_strand_id
1 'polypeptide(L)'
;MAKQIKIAQAFEPKKIRHFTIQTLNKIGAWAFIFGLILAMVAGFWPLGPAMISTLIVLGLLVGFLNIETHQANNFLFTTLVLVLISSLGGNLLGQITLIGATLNSIFSAIVTFVIPAAIIVALKSVYTLAKEDA
;
A
#
# COMPACT_ATOMS: atom_id res chain seq x y z
N MET A 1 14.05 -37.76 36.73
CA MET A 1 13.17 -37.51 35.57
C MET A 1 12.71 -36.05 35.42
N ALA A 2 12.52 -35.27 36.49
CA ALA A 2 12.08 -33.86 36.40
C ALA A 2 13.03 -32.89 35.65
N LYS A 3 14.32 -33.24 35.50
CA LYS A 3 15.32 -32.38 34.84
C LYS A 3 15.24 -32.38 33.31
N GLN A 4 14.73 -33.46 32.71
CA GLN A 4 14.57 -33.58 31.25
C GLN A 4 13.40 -32.74 30.70
N ILE A 5 12.38 -32.48 31.54
CA ILE A 5 11.19 -31.71 31.15
C ILE A 5 11.51 -30.20 30.99
N LYS A 6 12.46 -29.67 31.79
CA LYS A 6 12.91 -28.27 31.67
C LYS A 6 13.72 -27.98 30.41
N ILE A 7 14.37 -29.00 29.83
CA ILE A 7 15.23 -28.82 28.65
C ILE A 7 14.37 -28.68 27.39
N ALA A 8 13.20 -29.35 27.35
CA ALA A 8 12.24 -29.23 26.24
C ALA A 8 11.52 -27.86 26.20
N GLN A 9 11.38 -27.17 27.33
CA GLN A 9 10.76 -25.84 27.41
C GLN A 9 11.71 -24.68 27.07
N ALA A 10 13.02 -24.93 26.96
CA ALA A 10 14.02 -23.91 26.63
C ALA A 10 14.16 -23.66 25.12
N PHE A 11 13.63 -24.56 24.28
CA PHE A 11 13.42 -24.32 22.86
C PHE A 11 12.02 -23.73 22.65
N GLU A 12 11.82 -22.47 23.05
CA GLU A 12 10.59 -21.75 22.69
C GLU A 12 10.68 -21.28 21.23
N PRO A 13 9.93 -21.87 20.27
CA PRO A 13 9.91 -21.40 18.88
C PRO A 13 9.23 -20.02 18.72
N LYS A 14 8.72 -19.43 19.80
CA LYS A 14 7.89 -18.22 19.80
C LYS A 14 8.67 -16.97 19.40
N LYS A 15 9.97 -16.89 19.73
CA LYS A 15 10.82 -15.72 19.46
C LYS A 15 11.15 -15.53 17.98
N ILE A 16 11.18 -16.62 17.19
CA ILE A 16 11.55 -16.58 15.77
C ILE A 16 10.38 -16.04 14.91
N ARG A 17 9.12 -16.40 15.22
CA ARG A 17 7.94 -15.96 14.45
C ARG A 17 7.69 -14.45 14.49
N HIS A 18 7.94 -13.80 15.62
CA HIS A 18 7.72 -12.35 15.75
C HIS A 18 8.66 -11.51 14.88
N PHE A 19 9.89 -11.98 14.65
CA PHE A 19 10.88 -11.24 13.87
C PHE A 19 10.56 -11.24 12.37
N THR A 20 10.14 -12.39 11.81
CA THR A 20 9.86 -12.54 10.39
C THR A 20 8.63 -11.76 9.91
N ILE A 21 7.59 -11.63 10.74
CA ILE A 21 6.38 -10.88 10.35
C ILE A 21 6.65 -9.37 10.36
N GLN A 22 7.42 -8.86 11.33
CA GLN A 22 7.79 -7.45 11.37
C GLN A 22 8.64 -7.00 10.18
N THR A 23 9.53 -7.86 9.67
CA THR A 23 10.35 -7.53 8.50
C THR A 23 9.54 -7.52 7.21
N LEU A 24 8.60 -8.46 7.04
CA LEU A 24 7.70 -8.50 5.87
C LEU A 24 6.79 -7.27 5.80
N ASN A 25 6.25 -6.81 6.93
CA ASN A 25 5.40 -5.62 6.98
C ASN A 25 6.18 -4.35 6.61
N LYS A 26 7.42 -4.23 7.08
CA LYS A 26 8.32 -3.16 6.67
C LYS A 26 8.57 -3.20 5.16
N ILE A 27 8.81 -4.37 4.57
CA ILE A 27 9.04 -4.50 3.11
C ILE A 27 7.83 -3.99 2.32
N GLY A 28 6.60 -4.36 2.70
CA GLY A 28 5.38 -3.87 2.04
C GLY A 28 5.23 -2.35 2.13
N ALA A 29 5.48 -1.76 3.29
CA ALA A 29 5.43 -0.31 3.48
C ALA A 29 6.47 0.43 2.62
N TRP A 30 7.72 -0.07 2.59
CA TRP A 30 8.78 0.49 1.75
C TRP A 30 8.49 0.32 0.26
N ALA A 31 7.89 -0.80 -0.15
CA ALA A 31 7.47 -1.03 -1.53
C ALA A 31 6.37 -0.03 -1.96
N PHE A 32 5.42 0.29 -1.06
CA PHE A 32 4.40 1.30 -1.33
C PHE A 32 4.99 2.70 -1.50
N ILE A 33 5.89 3.12 -0.61
CA ILE A 33 6.54 4.42 -0.71
C ILE A 33 7.35 4.52 -2.01
N PHE A 34 8.10 3.46 -2.36
CA PHE A 34 8.87 3.44 -3.60
C PHE A 34 7.96 3.51 -4.84
N GLY A 35 6.89 2.72 -4.87
CA GLY A 35 5.90 2.76 -5.95
C GLY A 35 5.20 4.12 -6.08
N LEU A 36 4.92 4.77 -4.95
CA LEU A 36 4.36 6.12 -4.92
C LEU A 36 5.32 7.16 -5.53
N ILE A 37 6.60 7.10 -5.18
CA ILE A 37 7.63 7.98 -5.76
C ILE A 37 7.76 7.71 -7.26
N LEU A 38 7.75 6.45 -7.70
CA LEU A 38 7.76 6.11 -9.12
C LEU A 38 6.53 6.67 -9.85
N ALA A 39 5.34 6.59 -9.26
CA ALA A 39 4.13 7.18 -9.83
C ALA A 39 4.25 8.70 -9.95
N MET A 40 4.82 9.38 -8.95
CA MET A 40 5.10 10.81 -9.01
C MET A 40 6.02 11.17 -10.18
N VAL A 41 7.09 10.40 -10.37
CA VAL A 41 8.04 10.61 -11.49
C VAL A 41 7.37 10.30 -12.84
N ALA A 42 6.56 9.24 -12.92
CA ALA A 42 5.85 8.86 -14.13
C ALA A 42 4.93 9.98 -14.65
N GLY A 43 4.33 10.77 -13.75
CA GLY A 43 3.43 11.88 -14.10
C GLY A 43 4.08 13.05 -14.84
N PHE A 44 5.41 13.12 -14.93
CA PHE A 44 6.10 14.11 -15.76
C PHE A 44 5.97 13.82 -17.26
N TRP A 45 5.54 12.61 -17.64
CA TRP A 45 5.27 12.21 -19.01
C TRP A 45 3.78 11.96 -19.23
N PRO A 46 3.29 12.03 -20.47
CA PRO A 46 1.92 11.64 -20.79
C PRO A 46 1.65 10.18 -20.38
N LEU A 47 0.59 9.98 -19.60
CA LEU A 47 0.17 8.66 -19.13
C LEU A 47 -0.49 7.87 -20.29
N GLY A 48 0.34 7.23 -21.10
CA GLY A 48 -0.13 6.32 -22.15
C GLY A 48 -0.66 4.99 -21.60
N PRO A 49 -1.37 4.19 -22.42
CA PRO A 49 -1.97 2.92 -21.99
C PRO A 49 -0.98 1.95 -21.33
N ALA A 50 0.26 1.88 -21.85
CA ALA A 50 1.31 1.04 -21.30
C ALA A 50 1.76 1.48 -19.90
N MET A 51 1.87 2.80 -19.66
CA MET A 51 2.27 3.35 -18.37
C MET A 51 1.16 3.18 -17.34
N ILE A 52 -0.09 3.45 -17.73
CA ILE A 52 -1.28 3.19 -16.89
C ILE A 52 -1.33 1.72 -16.48
N SER A 53 -1.19 0.81 -17.43
CA SER A 53 -1.21 -0.63 -17.15
C SER A 53 -0.09 -1.04 -16.19
N THR A 54 1.12 -0.49 -16.38
CA THR A 54 2.26 -0.73 -15.47
C THR A 54 1.97 -0.23 -14.06
N LEU A 55 1.47 1.00 -13.91
CA LEU A 55 1.13 1.58 -12.60
C LEU A 55 0.05 0.77 -11.89
N ILE A 56 -0.96 0.30 -12.62
CA ILE A 56 -2.02 -0.56 -12.07
C ILE A 56 -1.43 -1.88 -11.57
N VAL A 57 -0.62 -2.55 -12.37
CA VAL A 57 0.02 -3.82 -12.00
C VAL A 57 0.92 -3.62 -10.77
N LEU A 58 1.73 -2.58 -10.74
CA LEU A 58 2.55 -2.24 -9.58
C LEU A 58 1.70 -1.98 -8.33
N GLY A 59 0.60 -1.24 -8.48
CA GLY A 59 -0.34 -0.98 -7.39
C GLY A 59 -0.95 -2.26 -6.82
N LEU A 60 -1.39 -3.18 -7.69
CA LEU A 60 -1.89 -4.49 -7.27
C LEU A 60 -0.82 -5.29 -6.53
N LEU A 61 0.39 -5.40 -7.08
CA LEU A 61 1.50 -6.13 -6.46
C LEU A 61 1.81 -5.59 -5.06
N VAL A 62 1.91 -4.27 -4.93
CA VAL A 62 2.15 -3.61 -3.64
C VAL A 62 0.98 -3.82 -2.68
N GLY A 63 -0.26 -3.74 -3.13
CA GLY A 63 -1.44 -4.03 -2.31
C GLY A 63 -1.44 -5.47 -1.77
N PHE A 64 -0.94 -6.43 -2.55
CA PHE A 64 -0.75 -7.81 -2.09
C PHE A 64 0.40 -7.94 -1.09
N LEU A 65 1.49 -7.19 -1.28
CA LEU A 65 2.65 -7.17 -0.37
C LEU A 65 2.41 -6.40 0.93
N ASN A 66 1.42 -5.51 0.98
CA ASN A 66 1.01 -4.85 2.22
C ASN A 66 0.20 -5.85 3.07
N ILE A 67 0.81 -6.36 4.14
CA ILE A 67 0.32 -7.49 4.96
C ILE A 67 -0.18 -7.03 6.35
N GLU A 68 0.00 -5.77 6.73
CA GLU A 68 -0.24 -5.35 8.11
C GLU A 68 -1.69 -4.89 8.34
N THR A 69 -2.57 -5.86 8.63
CA THR A 69 -3.99 -5.64 8.97
C THR A 69 -4.17 -4.67 10.14
N HIS A 70 -3.24 -4.67 11.11
CA HIS A 70 -3.28 -3.77 12.25
C HIS A 70 -3.19 -2.28 11.88
N GLN A 71 -2.60 -1.96 10.72
CA GLN A 71 -2.49 -0.57 10.22
C GLN A 71 -3.35 -0.33 8.97
N ALA A 72 -4.15 -1.31 8.54
CA ALA A 72 -4.98 -1.21 7.35
C ALA A 72 -5.94 -0.02 7.42
N ASN A 73 -6.51 0.28 8.58
CA ASN A 73 -7.39 1.43 8.76
C ASN A 73 -6.67 2.76 8.49
N ASN A 74 -5.47 2.96 9.05
CA ASN A 74 -4.69 4.18 8.82
C ASN A 74 -4.24 4.29 7.36
N PHE A 75 -3.82 3.16 6.76
CA PHE A 75 -3.44 3.12 5.35
C PHE A 75 -4.62 3.47 4.44
N LEU A 76 -5.77 2.83 4.64
CA LEU A 76 -6.98 3.06 3.84
C LEU A 76 -7.51 4.47 4.02
N PHE A 77 -7.50 5.01 5.24
CA PHE A 77 -7.92 6.39 5.49
C PHE A 77 -6.99 7.40 4.81
N THR A 78 -5.66 7.24 4.95
CA THR A 78 -4.68 8.12 4.28
C THR A 78 -4.80 8.05 2.77
N THR A 79 -4.95 6.84 2.25
CA THR A 79 -5.15 6.57 0.82
C THR A 79 -6.45 7.18 0.31
N LEU A 80 -7.54 7.05 1.08
CA LEU A 80 -8.83 7.64 0.76
C LEU A 80 -8.71 9.16 0.68
N VAL A 81 -8.11 9.80 1.69
CA VAL A 81 -7.89 11.26 1.69
C VAL A 81 -7.06 11.69 0.49
N LEU A 82 -5.98 10.97 0.17
CA LEU A 82 -5.14 11.24 -1.00
C LEU A 82 -5.93 11.15 -2.31
N VAL A 83 -6.68 10.06 -2.51
CA VAL A 83 -7.48 9.85 -3.73
C VAL A 83 -8.58 10.91 -3.85
N LEU A 84 -9.25 11.26 -2.75
CA LEU A 84 -10.28 12.29 -2.72
C LEU A 84 -9.71 13.66 -3.09
N ILE A 85 -8.64 14.10 -2.42
CA ILE A 85 -8.01 15.40 -2.70
C ILE A 85 -7.49 15.45 -4.14
N SER A 86 -6.88 14.36 -4.63
CA SER A 86 -6.35 14.29 -5.98
C SER A 86 -7.46 14.35 -7.04
N SER A 87 -8.56 13.62 -6.81
CA SER A 87 -9.68 13.53 -7.76
C SER A 87 -10.52 14.81 -7.79
N LEU A 88 -10.74 15.44 -6.63
CA LEU A 88 -11.52 16.67 -6.52
C LEU A 88 -10.68 17.92 -6.84
N GLY A 89 -9.41 17.92 -6.44
CA GLY A 89 -8.47 19.02 -6.63
C GLY A 89 -7.81 19.05 -8.00
N GLY A 90 -7.72 17.93 -8.73
CA GLY A 90 -7.02 17.84 -10.01
C GLY A 90 -7.49 18.86 -11.05
N ASN A 91 -8.80 19.08 -11.13
CA ASN A 91 -9.39 20.07 -12.03
C ASN A 91 -9.03 21.51 -11.65
N LEU A 92 -8.95 21.82 -10.34
CA LEU A 92 -8.55 23.14 -9.85
C LEU A 92 -7.06 23.37 -10.10
N LEU A 93 -6.23 22.36 -9.83
CA LEU A 93 -4.79 22.41 -10.05
C LEU A 93 -4.44 22.53 -11.53
N GLY A 94 -5.21 21.90 -12.41
CA GLY A 94 -5.06 21.98 -13.87
C GLY A 94 -5.21 23.40 -14.43
N GLN A 95 -5.88 24.30 -13.71
CA GLN A 95 -6.08 25.70 -14.12
C GLN A 95 -4.89 26.60 -13.79
N ILE A 96 -3.91 26.12 -13.03
CA ILE A 96 -2.71 26.90 -12.69
C ILE A 96 -1.85 27.07 -13.95
N THR A 97 -1.61 28.33 -14.34
CA THR A 97 -0.73 28.66 -15.46
C THR A 97 0.68 28.10 -15.24
N LEU A 98 1.31 27.60 -16.30
CA LEU A 98 2.68 27.03 -16.34
C LEU A 98 2.82 25.60 -15.79
N ILE A 99 2.28 25.29 -14.60
CA ILE A 99 2.53 24.00 -13.92
C ILE A 99 1.30 23.10 -13.74
N GLY A 100 0.09 23.63 -13.98
CA GLY A 100 -1.16 22.93 -13.66
C GLY A 100 -1.34 21.60 -14.39
N ALA A 101 -1.00 21.55 -15.68
CA ALA A 101 -1.07 20.33 -16.47
C ALA A 101 -0.15 19.23 -15.92
N THR A 102 1.09 19.59 -15.57
CA THR A 102 2.06 18.65 -14.99
C THR A 102 1.60 18.15 -13.62
N LEU A 103 1.11 19.06 -12.76
CA LEU A 103 0.56 18.67 -11.46
C LEU A 103 -0.62 17.71 -11.61
N ASN A 104 -1.58 18.02 -12.47
CA ASN A 104 -2.73 17.15 -12.74
C ASN A 104 -2.29 15.76 -13.24
N SER A 105 -1.29 15.71 -14.10
CA SER A 105 -0.70 14.44 -14.58
C SER A 105 -0.03 13.64 -13.45
N ILE A 106 0.72 14.30 -12.56
CA ILE A 106 1.33 13.68 -11.36
C ILE A 106 0.26 13.10 -10.44
N PHE A 107 -0.78 13.86 -10.12
CA PHE A 107 -1.88 13.36 -9.27
C PHE A 107 -2.62 12.20 -9.95
N SER A 108 -2.83 12.27 -11.26
CA SER A 108 -3.43 11.17 -12.03
C SER A 108 -2.58 9.91 -11.97
N ALA A 109 -1.26 10.02 -12.09
CA ALA A 109 -0.33 8.90 -12.00
C ALA A 109 -0.33 8.26 -10.60
N ILE A 110 -0.28 9.09 -9.55
CA ILE A 110 -0.38 8.67 -8.15
C ILE A 110 -1.68 7.88 -7.94
N VAL A 111 -2.83 8.46 -8.31
CA VAL A 111 -4.14 7.83 -8.11
C VAL A 111 -4.25 6.50 -8.88
N THR A 112 -3.71 6.44 -10.10
CA THR A 112 -3.67 5.22 -10.93
C THR A 112 -2.92 4.08 -10.26
N PHE A 113 -1.84 4.38 -9.52
CA PHE A 113 -1.09 3.39 -8.74
C PHE A 113 -1.79 3.07 -7.40
N VAL A 114 -2.28 4.08 -6.69
CA VAL A 114 -2.76 3.95 -5.31
C VAL A 114 -4.12 3.23 -5.23
N ILE A 115 -5.06 3.50 -6.15
CA ILE A 115 -6.39 2.90 -6.14
C ILE A 115 -6.35 1.36 -6.12
N PRO A 116 -5.67 0.66 -7.05
CA PRO A 116 -5.64 -0.80 -7.04
C PRO A 116 -5.00 -1.37 -5.78
N ALA A 117 -3.98 -0.72 -5.23
CA ALA A 117 -3.38 -1.12 -3.95
C ALA A 117 -4.40 -1.04 -2.80
N ALA A 118 -5.15 0.07 -2.74
CA ALA A 118 -6.19 0.31 -1.74
C ALA A 118 -7.31 -0.73 -1.80
N ILE A 119 -7.75 -1.09 -3.01
CA ILE A 119 -8.78 -2.11 -3.23
C ILE A 119 -8.35 -3.45 -2.60
N ILE A 120 -7.12 -3.90 -2.87
CA ILE A 120 -6.62 -5.16 -2.31
C ILE A 120 -6.59 -5.12 -0.77
N VAL A 121 -6.12 -4.03 -0.19
CA VAL A 121 -6.05 -3.88 1.28
C VAL A 121 -7.46 -3.81 1.89
N ALA A 122 -8.40 -3.11 1.25
CA ALA A 122 -9.78 -3.04 1.70
C ALA A 122 -10.45 -4.42 1.69
N LEU A 123 -10.28 -5.19 0.62
CA LEU A 123 -10.82 -6.55 0.52
C LEU A 123 -10.24 -7.48 1.58
N LYS A 124 -8.93 -7.41 1.82
CA LYS A 124 -8.28 -8.15 2.91
C LYS A 124 -8.86 -7.78 4.28
N SER A 125 -9.11 -6.49 4.52
CA SER A 125 -9.70 -6.01 5.77
C SER A 125 -11.11 -6.57 5.97
N VAL A 126 -11.97 -6.51 4.94
CA VAL A 126 -13.32 -7.09 4.98
C VAL A 126 -13.28 -8.60 5.25
N TYR A 127 -12.38 -9.33 4.58
CA TYR A 127 -12.21 -10.77 4.81
C TYR A 127 -11.79 -11.09 6.25
N THR A 128 -10.86 -10.32 6.82
CA THR A 128 -10.44 -10.50 8.22
C THR A 128 -11.59 -10.25 9.19
N LEU A 129 -12.33 -9.16 9.01
CA LEU A 129 -13.52 -8.86 9.84
C LEU A 129 -14.55 -9.99 9.79
N ALA A 130 -14.89 -10.44 8.57
CA ALA A 130 -15.83 -11.54 8.38
C ALA A 130 -15.36 -12.87 9.00
N LYS A 131 -14.04 -13.10 9.08
CA LYS A 131 -13.47 -14.30 9.69
C LYS A 131 -13.41 -14.21 11.22
N GLU A 132 -13.23 -13.02 11.79
CA GLU A 132 -13.18 -12.83 13.25
C GLU A 132 -14.58 -12.92 13.88
N ASP A 133 -15.60 -12.49 13.14
CA ASP A 133 -17.01 -12.50 13.59
C ASP A 133 -17.77 -13.82 13.29
N ALA A 134 -17.16 -14.76 12.55
CA ALA A 134 -17.73 -16.06 12.18
C ALA A 134 -17.16 -17.23 13.00
#